data_AF-A0AAD4XG63-F1
#
_entry.id   AF-A0AAD4XG63-F1
#
_cell.length_a   1.000
_cell.length_b   1.000
_cell.length_c   1.000
_cell.angle_alpha   90.00
_cell.angle_beta   90.00
_cell.angle_gamma   90.00
#
_symmetry.space_group_name_H-M   'P 1'
#
loop_
_entity.id
_entity.type
_entity.pdbx_description
1 polymer ?
#
loop_
_entity_poly.entity_id
_entity_poly.type
_entity_poly.pdbx_seq_one_letter_code
_entity_poly.pdbx_strand_id
1 'polypeptide(L)'
;MQNGSSEENEWETDYRVIQKKFRAAGYKKVPEIVFWNLRDSLATPVTGEQKGVALVSGFSKNMLMLFLEGANLNDLQPVAVIERAISGAEYNKLVVVD
;
A
#
# COMPACT_ATOMS: atom_id res chain seq x y z
N MET A 1 -36.28 20.05 26.31
CA MET A 1 -35.12 19.22 26.71
C MET A 1 -34.36 18.88 25.44
N GLN A 2 -33.12 19.34 25.33
CA GLN A 2 -32.24 19.10 24.19
C GLN A 2 -31.83 17.63 24.20
N ASN A 3 -32.10 16.88 23.12
CA ASN A 3 -31.31 15.69 22.80
C ASN A 3 -30.20 16.16 21.86
N GLY A 4 -29.10 16.64 22.46
CA GLY A 4 -27.85 16.79 21.74
C GLY A 4 -27.38 15.39 21.37
N SER A 5 -27.42 15.06 20.09
CA SER A 5 -26.62 13.95 19.55
C SER A 5 -25.18 14.35 19.80
N SER A 6 -24.57 13.76 20.83
CA SER A 6 -23.13 13.77 20.99
C SER A 6 -22.57 13.11 19.73
N GLU A 7 -22.09 13.93 18.79
CA GLU A 7 -21.14 13.47 17.80
C GLU A 7 -19.95 12.94 18.61
N GLU A 8 -19.99 11.63 18.87
CA GLU A 8 -18.85 10.91 19.38
C GLU A 8 -17.69 11.29 18.46
N ASN A 9 -16.64 11.89 19.03
CA ASN A 9 -15.41 12.18 18.32
C ASN A 9 -14.78 10.83 17.94
N GLU A 10 -15.32 10.19 16.89
CA GLU A 10 -14.74 9.02 16.27
C GLU A 10 -13.36 9.45 15.76
N TRP A 11 -12.31 8.93 16.37
CA TRP A 11 -10.97 9.03 15.84
C TRP A 11 -10.98 8.54 14.39
N GLU A 12 -10.80 9.46 13.46
CA GLU A 12 -10.84 9.17 12.03
C GLU A 12 -9.41 8.95 11.51
N THR A 13 -9.20 7.85 10.78
CA THR A 13 -7.90 7.60 10.12
C THR A 13 -7.75 8.48 8.89
N ASP A 14 -6.52 8.85 8.54
CA ASP A 14 -6.23 9.61 7.31
C ASP A 14 -6.81 8.93 6.06
N TYR A 15 -6.82 7.59 6.05
CA TYR A 15 -7.46 6.82 4.99
C TYR A 15 -8.97 7.11 4.86
N ARG A 16 -9.71 7.13 5.97
CA ARG A 16 -11.16 7.48 5.95
C ARG A 16 -11.37 8.93 5.48
N VAL A 17 -10.51 9.86 5.91
CA VAL A 17 -10.56 11.27 5.46
C VAL A 17 -10.32 11.37 3.95
N ILE A 18 -9.32 10.66 3.41
CA ILE A 18 -9.03 10.62 1.96
C ILE A 18 -10.24 10.07 1.21
N GLN A 19 -10.81 8.96 1.67
CA GLN A 19 -11.99 8.36 1.03
C GLN A 19 -13.17 9.33 0.98
N LYS A 20 -13.45 10.04 2.08
CA LYS A 20 -14.51 11.06 2.13
C LYS A 20 -14.26 12.19 1.13
N LYS A 21 -13.04 12.73 1.08
CA LYS A 21 -12.67 13.82 0.16
C LYS A 21 -12.83 13.43 -1.31
N PHE A 22 -12.39 12.24 -1.70
CA PHE A 22 -12.57 11.75 -3.08
C PHE A 22 -14.05 11.57 -3.44
N ARG A 23 -14.86 11.00 -2.53
CA ARG A 23 -16.30 10.86 -2.77
C ARG A 23 -17.00 12.21 -2.88
N ALA A 24 -16.65 13.17 -2.02
CA ALA A 24 -17.21 14.52 -2.04
C ALA A 24 -16.86 15.28 -3.34
N ALA A 25 -15.69 15.01 -3.92
CA ALA A 25 -15.30 15.54 -5.23
C ALA A 25 -15.95 14.80 -6.43
N GLY A 26 -16.84 13.83 -6.20
CA GLY A 26 -17.59 13.13 -7.25
C GLY A 26 -16.89 11.88 -7.82
N TYR A 27 -15.77 11.45 -7.26
CA TYR A 27 -15.09 10.25 -7.70
C TYR A 27 -15.83 8.98 -7.21
N LYS A 28 -16.15 8.09 -8.15
CA LYS A 28 -16.83 6.80 -7.86
C LYS A 28 -15.93 5.79 -7.13
N LYS A 29 -14.62 5.93 -7.27
CA LYS A 29 -13.60 5.07 -6.65
C LYS A 29 -12.46 5.94 -6.16
N VAL A 30 -11.88 5.54 -5.04
CA VAL A 30 -10.64 6.13 -4.53
C VAL A 30 -9.49 5.45 -5.28
N PRO A 31 -8.44 6.18 -5.69
CA PRO A 31 -7.26 5.58 -6.28
C PRO A 31 -6.61 4.54 -5.37
N GLU A 32 -5.81 3.67 -5.96
CA GLU A 32 -4.88 2.84 -5.22
C GLU A 32 -3.85 3.73 -4.49
N ILE A 33 -3.57 3.44 -3.22
CA ILE A 33 -2.72 4.28 -2.36
C ILE A 33 -1.50 3.48 -1.91
N VAL A 34 -0.30 4.05 -2.06
CA VAL A 34 0.91 3.51 -1.45
C VAL A 34 1.29 4.39 -0.26
N PHE A 35 1.26 3.83 0.95
CA PHE A 35 1.89 4.48 2.10
C PHE A 35 3.33 3.99 2.23
N TRP A 36 4.27 4.88 1.94
CA TRP A 36 5.69 4.59 1.97
C TRP A 36 6.36 5.19 3.20
N ASN A 37 6.71 4.33 4.16
CA ASN A 37 7.47 4.70 5.33
C ASN A 37 8.97 4.65 5.05
N LEU A 38 9.58 5.82 4.84
CA LEU A 38 11.02 5.97 4.59
C LEU A 38 11.86 6.07 5.88
N ARG A 39 11.21 6.14 7.04
CA ARG A 39 11.88 6.14 8.35
C ARG A 39 12.03 4.71 8.82
N ASP A 40 13.09 4.46 9.60
CA ASP A 40 13.16 3.25 10.42
C ASP A 40 12.13 3.33 11.58
N SER A 41 10.88 2.97 11.29
CA SER A 41 9.80 2.91 12.28
C SER A 41 8.73 1.91 11.86
N LEU A 42 8.00 1.35 12.83
CA LEU A 42 6.92 0.40 12.59
C LEU A 42 5.53 1.07 12.43
N ALA A 43 5.49 2.40 12.40
CA ALA A 43 4.23 3.13 12.29
C ALA A 43 3.58 2.89 10.93
N THR A 44 2.32 2.44 10.92
CA THR A 44 1.54 2.20 9.72
C THR A 44 0.20 2.95 9.81
N PRO A 45 -0.19 3.73 8.78
CA PRO A 45 -1.40 4.54 8.81
C PRO A 45 -2.68 3.74 8.54
N VAL A 46 -2.55 2.48 8.11
CA VAL A 46 -3.63 1.53 7.88
C VAL A 46 -3.18 0.11 8.25
N THR A 47 -4.15 -0.80 8.42
CA THR A 47 -3.86 -2.23 8.53
C THR A 47 -3.34 -2.78 7.19
N GLY A 48 -2.48 -3.81 7.24
CA GLY A 48 -1.89 -4.41 6.04
C GLY A 48 -2.88 -5.05 5.06
N GLU A 49 -4.10 -5.34 5.52
CA GLU A 49 -5.17 -5.98 4.73
C GLU A 49 -6.13 -4.95 4.07
N GLN A 50 -5.84 -3.65 4.20
CA GLN A 50 -6.72 -2.61 3.66
C GLN A 50 -6.75 -2.66 2.13
N LYS A 51 -7.90 -3.04 1.56
CA LYS A 51 -8.09 -3.13 0.11
C LYS A 51 -7.78 -1.80 -0.60
N GLY A 52 -7.03 -1.89 -1.69
CA GLY A 52 -6.62 -0.73 -2.50
C GLY A 52 -5.47 0.06 -1.88
N VAL A 53 -4.79 -0.49 -0.87
CA VAL A 53 -3.63 0.12 -0.24
C VAL A 53 -2.46 -0.86 -0.24
N ALA A 54 -1.25 -0.35 -0.49
CA ALA A 54 -0.01 -1.05 -0.18
C ALA A 54 0.78 -0.29 0.89
N LEU A 55 1.39 -1.04 1.81
CA LEU A 55 2.35 -0.52 2.79
C LEU A 55 3.76 -0.89 2.31
N VAL A 56 4.62 0.12 2.20
CA VAL A 56 6.02 -0.05 1.79
C VAL A 56 6.90 0.59 2.85
N SER A 57 7.92 -0.13 3.33
CA SER A 57 8.84 0.37 4.36
C SER A 57 10.29 0.30 3.88
N GLY A 58 11.12 1.20 4.40
CA GLY A 58 12.53 1.31 4.05
C GLY A 58 12.76 1.96 2.68
N PHE A 59 14.03 2.17 2.33
CA PHE A 59 14.42 2.78 1.06
C PHE A 59 15.34 1.85 0.26
N SER A 60 15.00 1.65 -1.02
CA SER A 60 15.80 0.93 -1.99
C SER A 60 15.67 1.63 -3.34
N LYS A 61 16.81 1.91 -4.00
CA LYS A 61 16.83 2.49 -5.35
C LYS A 61 16.06 1.63 -6.35
N ASN A 62 16.19 0.30 -6.24
CA ASN A 62 15.52 -0.64 -7.14
C ASN A 62 14.00 -0.62 -6.94
N MET A 63 13.53 -0.52 -5.70
CA MET A 63 12.10 -0.41 -5.39
C MET A 63 11.50 0.89 -5.92
N LEU A 64 12.23 2.00 -5.83
CA LEU A 64 11.82 3.27 -6.42
C LEU A 64 11.75 3.19 -7.95
N MET A 65 12.73 2.57 -8.60
CA MET A 65 12.71 2.38 -10.05
C MET A 65 11.51 1.53 -10.49
N LEU A 66 11.24 0.41 -9.82
CA LEU A 66 10.06 -0.42 -10.09
C LEU A 66 8.75 0.37 -9.98
N PHE A 67 8.62 1.18 -8.92
CA PHE A 67 7.45 2.04 -8.73
C PHE A 67 7.29 3.06 -9.89
N LEU A 68 8.37 3.74 -10.28
CA LEU A 68 8.35 4.72 -11.37
C LEU A 68 8.10 4.09 -12.75
N GLU A 69 8.48 2.83 -12.94
CA GLU A 69 8.23 2.06 -14.17
C GLU A 69 6.76 1.60 -14.32
N GLY A 70 5.88 1.96 -13.38
CA GLY A 70 4.45 1.68 -13.46
C GLY A 70 4.05 0.31 -12.91
N ALA A 71 4.83 -0.24 -11.98
CA ALA A 71 4.45 -1.41 -11.19
C ALA A 71 3.07 -1.18 -10.52
N ASN A 72 2.15 -2.12 -10.69
CA ASN A 72 0.87 -2.11 -9.98
C ASN A 72 1.10 -2.45 -8.48
N LEU A 73 0.12 -2.22 -7.61
CA LEU A 73 0.27 -2.55 -6.18
C LEU A 73 0.66 -4.02 -5.91
N ASN A 74 0.22 -4.93 -6.78
CA ASN A 74 0.57 -6.35 -6.70
C ASN A 74 2.07 -6.59 -6.96
N ASP A 75 2.69 -5.77 -7.81
CA ASP A 75 4.10 -5.91 -8.21
C ASP A 75 5.05 -5.36 -7.11
N LEU A 76 4.54 -4.59 -6.15
CA LEU A 76 5.29 -4.07 -5.01
C LEU A 76 5.29 -5.02 -3.81
N GLN A 77 4.58 -6.16 -3.89
CA GLN A 77 4.60 -7.17 -2.85
C GLN A 77 5.97 -7.86 -2.81
N PRO A 78 6.56 -8.15 -1.63
CA PRO A 78 7.89 -8.77 -1.53
C PRO A 78 8.04 -10.04 -2.38
N VAL A 79 7.00 -10.88 -2.39
CA VAL A 79 6.97 -12.12 -3.19
C VAL A 79 7.01 -11.81 -4.69
N ALA A 80 6.19 -10.88 -5.17
CA ALA A 80 6.16 -10.50 -6.58
C ALA A 80 7.50 -9.89 -7.05
N VAL A 81 8.15 -9.10 -6.19
CA VAL A 81 9.49 -8.56 -6.47
C VAL A 81 10.52 -9.68 -6.60
N ILE A 82 10.47 -10.68 -5.71
CA ILE A 82 11.36 -11.86 -5.79
C ILE A 82 11.08 -12.65 -7.06
N GLU A 83 9.80 -12.97 -7.35
CA GLU A 83 9.40 -13.70 -8.55
C GLU A 83 9.89 -13.02 -9.83
N ARG A 84 9.77 -11.69 -9.91
CA ARG A 84 10.31 -10.91 -11.04
C ARG A 84 11.83 -11.01 -11.12
N ALA A 85 12.53 -10.91 -9.99
CA ALA A 85 13.99 -10.98 -9.94
C ALA A 85 14.54 -12.35 -10.41
N ILE A 86 13.79 -13.44 -10.19
CA ILE A 86 14.19 -14.80 -10.58
C ILE A 86 13.52 -15.30 -11.87
N SER A 87 12.77 -14.45 -12.58
CA SER A 87 12.07 -14.82 -13.83
C SER A 87 12.97 -15.00 -15.05
N GLY A 88 14.27 -14.67 -14.92
CA GLY A 88 15.26 -14.79 -16.00
C GLY A 88 15.57 -16.24 -16.38
N ALA A 89 15.87 -16.47 -17.66
CA ALA A 89 16.16 -17.81 -18.20
C ALA A 89 17.37 -18.48 -17.54
N GLU A 90 18.27 -17.70 -16.95
CA GLU A 90 19.41 -18.14 -16.16
C GLU A 90 19.00 -18.90 -14.89
N TYR A 91 17.82 -18.62 -14.33
CA TYR A 91 17.30 -19.26 -13.12
C TYR A 91 16.51 -20.55 -13.40
N ASN A 92 16.15 -20.82 -14.66
CA ASN A 92 15.35 -22.00 -15.05
C ASN A 92 16.01 -23.35 -14.73
N LYS A 93 17.34 -23.37 -14.55
CA LYS A 93 18.12 -24.59 -14.29
C LYS A 93 18.29 -24.87 -12.80
N LEU A 94 17.83 -23.99 -11.92
CA LEU A 94 17.92 -24.20 -10.48
C LEU A 94 16.96 -25.31 -10.08
N VAL A 95 17.49 -26.29 -9.34
CA VAL A 95 16.74 -27.40 -8.76
C VAL A 95 16.82 -27.31 -7.25
N VAL A 96 15.72 -27.61 -6.57
CA VAL A 96 15.72 -27.77 -5.12
C VAL A 96 16.33 -29.13 -4.82
N VAL A 97 17.42 -29.15 -4.05
CA VAL A 97 18.05 -30.36 -3.53
C VAL A 97 17.63 -30.51 -2.07
N ASP A 98 17.19 -31.71 -1.69
CA ASP A 98 16.74 -32.08 -0.35
C ASP A 98 17.88 -32.46 0.60
#